data_AF-A0A1H9NCK7-F1
#
_entry.id   AF-A0A1H9NCK7-F1
#
_cell.length_a   1.000
_cell.length_b   1.000
_cell.length_c   1.000
_cell.angle_alpha   90.00
_cell.angle_beta   90.00
_cell.angle_gamma   90.00
#
_symmetry.space_group_name_H-M   'P 1'
#
loop_
_entity.id
_entity.type
_entity.pdbx_description
1 polymer ?
#
loop_
_entity_poly.entity_id
_entity_poly.type
_entity_poly.pdbx_seq_one_letter_code
_entity_poly.pdbx_strand_id
1 'polypeptide(L)'
;MNNQYLYEQYKPLLFTIAYQMLGSIADAEDIIQDVFVQLIVMNPDKLAATCHKSSFHIVLIVKDKKGGIIMGPRTNYMETAPELVRLIGQLEMYKNQTGFDKKLIELIKIRASQINNCAFCINMHTKDARKLGETEQRLYCLSAWHETDFYSEEEKAALELTEAVTMISSNGVSDQVYEKVRQHFDEKQYIDLVGLIITINCWNRLSIANNNVPE
;
A
#
# COMPACT_ATOMS: atom_id res chain seq x y z
N MET A 1 -2.98 11.31 43.38
CA MET A 1 -3.28 9.87 43.18
C MET A 1 -1.98 9.10 43.27
N ASN A 2 -1.94 7.94 43.93
CA ASN A 2 -0.73 7.12 44.04
C ASN A 2 -0.39 6.51 42.66
N ASN A 3 0.85 6.61 42.20
CA ASN A 3 1.30 6.04 40.91
C ASN A 3 1.00 4.54 40.79
N GLN A 4 0.99 3.83 41.93
CA GLN A 4 0.63 2.42 41.98
C GLN A 4 -0.85 2.16 41.67
N TYR A 5 -1.74 3.09 42.01
CA TYR A 5 -3.17 2.97 41.70
C TYR A 5 -3.42 3.09 40.19
N LEU A 6 -2.74 4.00 39.51
CA LEU A 6 -2.86 4.18 38.06
C LEU A 6 -2.24 3.01 37.29
N TYR A 7 -1.13 2.46 37.79
CA TYR A 7 -0.55 1.23 37.25
C TYR A 7 -1.55 0.08 37.26
N GLU A 8 -2.14 -0.22 38.42
CA GLU A 8 -3.12 -1.31 38.53
C GLU A 8 -4.39 -1.04 37.70
N GLN A 9 -4.83 0.21 37.57
CA GLN A 9 -6.01 0.56 36.80
C GLN A 9 -5.84 0.34 35.28
N TYR A 10 -4.68 0.69 34.73
CA TYR A 10 -4.48 0.72 33.27
C TYR A 10 -3.62 -0.45 32.74
N LYS A 11 -2.90 -1.17 33.60
CA LYS A 11 -2.09 -2.34 33.23
C LYS A 11 -2.86 -3.38 32.42
N PRO A 12 -4.10 -3.79 32.78
CA PRO A 12 -4.80 -4.83 32.03
C PRO A 12 -5.12 -4.42 30.58
N LEU A 13 -5.50 -3.17 30.37
CA LEU A 13 -5.81 -2.63 29.04
C LEU A 13 -4.55 -2.54 28.18
N LEU A 14 -3.50 -1.93 28.74
CA LEU A 14 -2.24 -1.76 28.04
C LEU A 14 -1.58 -3.11 27.72
N PHE A 15 -1.64 -4.07 28.65
CA PHE A 15 -1.16 -5.43 28.43
C PHE A 15 -1.93 -6.12 27.31
N THR A 16 -3.25 -5.98 27.27
CA THR A 16 -4.08 -6.58 26.19
C THR A 16 -3.67 -6.04 24.82
N ILE A 17 -3.47 -4.73 24.71
CA ILE A 17 -3.02 -4.08 23.47
C ILE A 17 -1.61 -4.57 23.11
N ALA A 18 -0.67 -4.55 24.06
CA ALA A 18 0.71 -4.99 23.83
C ALA A 18 0.76 -6.47 23.42
N TYR A 19 -0.01 -7.34 24.07
CA TYR A 19 -0.09 -8.75 23.73
C TYR A 19 -0.69 -8.98 22.33
N GLN A 20 -1.76 -8.24 21.97
CA GLN A 20 -2.33 -8.30 20.63
C GLN A 20 -1.33 -7.86 19.54
N MET A 21 -0.47 -6.90 19.85
CA MET A 21 0.55 -6.40 18.93
C MET A 21 1.78 -7.32 18.82
N LEU A 22 2.20 -7.93 19.93
CA LEU A 22 3.48 -8.64 20.02
C LEU A 22 3.35 -10.16 19.98
N GLY A 23 2.16 -10.70 20.28
CA GLY A 23 1.89 -12.14 20.32
C GLY A 23 2.62 -12.90 21.44
N SER A 24 3.25 -12.20 22.39
CA SER A 24 4.10 -12.76 23.44
C SER A 24 3.75 -12.13 24.79
N ILE A 25 3.47 -12.97 25.78
CA ILE A 25 3.16 -12.53 27.16
C ILE A 25 4.38 -11.84 27.78
N ALA A 26 5.56 -12.42 27.62
CA ALA A 26 6.80 -11.90 28.20
C ALA A 26 7.17 -10.52 27.63
N ASP A 27 7.08 -10.35 26.30
CA ASP A 27 7.39 -9.06 25.67
C ASP A 27 6.33 -7.99 25.99
N ALA A 28 5.06 -8.39 26.16
CA ALA A 28 4.01 -7.49 26.58
C ALA A 28 4.19 -7.03 28.03
N GLU A 29 4.57 -7.92 28.96
CA GLU A 29 4.87 -7.55 30.36
C GLU A 29 6.04 -6.56 30.45
N ASP A 30 7.12 -6.84 29.71
CA ASP A 30 8.35 -6.02 29.71
C ASP A 30 8.07 -4.59 29.20
N ILE A 31 7.34 -4.47 28.08
CA ILE A 31 6.97 -3.17 27.50
C ILE A 31 6.03 -2.38 28.42
N ILE A 32 5.07 -3.05 29.09
CA ILE A 32 4.19 -2.34 30.03
C ILE A 32 5.00 -1.83 31.22
N GLN A 33 5.92 -2.62 31.75
CA GLN A 33 6.78 -2.19 32.85
C GLN A 33 7.64 -0.97 32.46
N ASP A 34 8.24 -0.99 31.27
CA ASP A 34 9.05 0.11 30.75
C ASP A 34 8.24 1.40 30.50
N VAL A 35 7.06 1.29 29.90
CA VAL A 35 6.16 2.43 29.64
C VAL A 35 5.81 3.14 30.94
N PHE A 36 5.49 2.38 32.00
CA PHE A 36 5.14 2.97 33.29
C PHE A 36 6.34 3.56 34.03
N VAL A 37 7.52 2.95 33.94
CA VAL A 37 8.75 3.53 34.51
C VAL A 37 9.08 4.87 33.84
N GLN A 38 8.97 4.97 32.51
CA GLN A 38 9.24 6.22 31.80
C GLN A 38 8.19 7.31 32.09
N LEU A 39 6.92 6.93 32.24
CA LEU A 39 5.83 7.85 32.65
C LEU A 39 6.07 8.46 34.04
N ILE A 40 6.61 7.69 34.99
CA ILE A 40 6.94 8.15 36.35
C ILE A 40 8.14 9.12 36.32
N VAL A 41 9.14 8.86 35.49
CA VAL A 41 10.37 9.67 35.41
C VAL A 41 10.15 11.01 34.71
N MET A 42 9.28 11.08 33.70
CA MET A 42 9.14 12.28 32.87
C MET A 42 8.28 13.40 33.47
N ASN A 43 7.39 13.14 34.45
CA ASN A 43 6.55 14.20 35.05
C ASN A 43 5.87 13.77 36.38
N PRO A 44 6.61 13.72 37.50
CA PRO A 44 6.05 13.28 38.78
C PRO A 44 4.93 14.19 39.33
N ASP A 45 4.98 15.51 39.08
CA ASP A 45 4.04 16.48 39.69
C ASP A 45 2.77 16.77 38.86
N LYS A 46 2.77 16.49 37.55
CA LYS A 46 1.61 16.79 36.67
C LYS A 46 0.50 15.76 36.74
N LEU A 47 0.77 14.55 37.23
CA LEU A 47 -0.25 13.50 37.37
C LEU A 47 -1.23 13.75 38.53
N ALA A 48 -0.84 14.53 39.53
CA ALA A 48 -1.70 14.85 40.67
C ALA A 48 -2.70 16.00 40.39
N ALA A 49 -2.42 16.88 39.41
CA ALA A 49 -3.10 18.16 39.26
C ALA A 49 -4.26 18.21 38.24
N THR A 50 -4.44 17.19 37.38
CA THR A 50 -5.45 17.21 36.30
C THR A 50 -6.56 16.15 36.45
N CYS A 51 -6.82 15.68 37.67
CA CYS A 51 -7.80 14.62 37.93
C CYS A 51 -9.29 15.04 37.84
N HIS A 52 -9.61 16.13 37.14
CA HIS A 52 -10.99 16.49 36.84
C HIS A 52 -11.14 16.77 35.33
N LYS A 53 -11.58 15.72 34.61
CA LYS A 53 -12.14 15.75 33.24
C LYS A 53 -11.19 16.07 32.08
N SER A 54 -10.15 15.26 31.85
CA SER A 54 -9.47 15.30 30.54
C SER A 54 -8.98 13.92 30.12
N SER A 55 -9.36 13.51 28.91
CA SER A 55 -8.96 12.26 28.27
C SER A 55 -7.44 12.25 28.03
N PHE A 56 -6.74 11.26 28.57
CA PHE A 56 -5.32 11.05 28.27
C PHE A 56 -5.19 10.30 26.93
N HIS A 57 -4.43 10.86 25.98
CA HIS A 57 -3.99 10.13 24.79
C HIS A 57 -2.61 9.54 25.08
N ILE A 58 -2.56 8.23 25.35
CA ILE A 58 -1.28 7.51 25.47
C ILE A 58 -0.88 7.10 24.05
N VAL A 59 0.17 7.73 23.51
CA VAL A 59 0.77 7.33 22.23
C VAL A 59 1.87 6.32 22.52
N LEU A 60 1.60 5.04 22.27
CA LEU A 60 2.61 3.98 22.34
C LEU A 60 3.43 4.00 21.05
N ILE A 61 4.70 4.41 21.12
CA ILE A 61 5.64 4.30 20.01
C ILE A 61 6.40 2.98 20.19
N VAL A 62 5.96 1.93 19.49
CA VAL A 62 6.69 0.65 19.45
C VAL A 62 7.88 0.80 18.50
N LYS A 63 9.10 0.75 19.04
CA LYS A 63 10.34 0.62 18.26
C LYS A 63 10.72 -0.85 18.20
N ASP A 64 11.19 -1.34 17.06
CA ASP A 64 11.70 -2.71 16.98
C ASP A 64 13.00 -2.86 17.81
N LYS A 65 13.34 -4.09 18.21
CA LYS A 65 14.57 -4.41 18.97
C LYS A 65 15.88 -4.09 18.21
N LYS A 66 15.80 -3.62 16.96
CA LYS A 66 16.94 -3.20 16.11
C LYS A 66 17.00 -1.67 15.91
N GLY A 67 16.16 -0.88 16.58
CA GLY A 67 16.14 0.58 16.42
C GLY A 67 15.61 1.06 15.07
N GLY A 68 15.00 0.17 14.27
CA GLY A 68 14.30 0.54 13.05
C GLY A 68 12.95 1.14 13.39
N ILE A 69 12.71 2.39 12.98
CA ILE A 69 11.37 2.97 13.01
C ILE A 69 10.52 2.13 12.04
N ILE A 70 9.43 1.53 12.53
CA ILE A 70 8.37 1.01 11.65
C ILE A 70 7.84 2.23 10.90
N MET A 71 8.31 2.44 9.67
CA MET A 71 7.94 3.62 8.88
C MET A 71 6.51 3.42 8.39
N GLY A 72 5.55 3.93 9.15
CA GLY A 72 4.20 4.19 8.66
C GLY A 72 4.24 5.16 7.46
N PRO A 73 3.08 5.40 6.82
CA PRO A 73 2.99 6.39 5.75
C PRO A 73 3.53 7.75 6.21
N ARG A 74 4.27 8.45 5.33
CA ARG A 74 4.88 9.76 5.61
C ARG A 74 3.83 10.82 5.96
N THR A 75 2.65 10.74 5.34
CA THR A 75 1.46 11.54 5.66
C THR A 75 0.18 10.75 5.43
N ASN A 76 -0.91 11.15 6.08
CA ASN A 76 -2.24 10.69 5.72
C ASN A 76 -2.78 11.55 4.57
N TYR A 77 -2.46 11.20 3.32
CA TYR A 77 -2.92 11.96 2.14
C TYR A 77 -4.44 11.87 1.92
N MET A 78 -5.12 10.89 2.52
CA MET A 78 -6.59 10.81 2.48
C MET A 78 -7.22 11.98 3.23
N GLU A 79 -6.60 12.43 4.32
CA GLU A 79 -7.03 13.59 5.10
C GLU A 79 -6.40 14.89 4.61
N THR A 80 -5.13 14.84 4.20
CA THR A 80 -4.36 16.03 3.81
C THR A 80 -4.77 16.55 2.42
N ALA A 81 -5.11 15.65 1.49
CA ALA A 81 -5.48 15.97 0.12
C ALA A 81 -6.65 15.11 -0.39
N PRO A 82 -7.83 15.13 0.28
CA PRO A 82 -8.96 14.27 -0.05
C PRO A 82 -9.45 14.46 -1.48
N GLU A 83 -9.37 15.68 -2.00
CA GLU A 83 -9.78 16.00 -3.37
C GLU A 83 -8.87 15.35 -4.42
N LEU A 84 -7.55 15.32 -4.19
CA LEU A 84 -6.62 14.61 -5.07
C LEU A 84 -6.94 13.12 -5.12
N VAL A 85 -7.15 12.50 -3.96
CA VAL A 85 -7.53 11.09 -3.87
C VAL A 85 -8.84 10.82 -4.60
N ARG A 86 -9.83 11.71 -4.43
CA ARG A 86 -11.13 11.61 -5.11
C ARG A 86 -10.97 11.62 -6.62
N LEU A 87 -10.14 12.52 -7.17
CA LEU A 87 -9.88 12.63 -8.61
C LEU A 87 -9.14 11.41 -9.16
N ILE A 88 -8.10 10.92 -8.47
CA ILE A 88 -7.41 9.68 -8.88
C ILE A 88 -8.37 8.49 -8.79
N GLY A 89 -9.23 8.45 -7.77
CA GLY A 89 -10.30 7.45 -7.64
C GLY A 89 -11.31 7.49 -8.79
N GLN A 90 -11.69 8.67 -9.28
CA GLN A 90 -12.53 8.79 -10.48
C GLN A 90 -11.83 8.26 -11.73
N LEU A 91 -10.53 8.51 -11.87
CA LEU A 91 -9.74 7.95 -12.95
C LEU A 91 -9.68 6.41 -12.86
N GLU A 92 -9.53 5.85 -11.65
CA GLU A 92 -9.62 4.40 -11.42
C GLU A 92 -10.99 3.81 -11.80
N MET A 93 -12.08 4.56 -11.61
CA MET A 93 -13.41 4.11 -12.03
C MET A 93 -13.58 4.08 -13.55
N TYR A 94 -12.73 4.76 -14.33
CA TYR A 94 -12.78 4.76 -15.79
C TYR A 94 -12.67 3.36 -16.39
N LYS A 95 -11.95 2.45 -15.73
CA LYS A 95 -11.83 1.04 -16.16
C LYS A 95 -13.18 0.37 -16.45
N ASN A 96 -14.23 0.77 -15.72
CA ASN A 96 -15.58 0.22 -15.87
C ASN A 96 -16.24 0.63 -17.20
N GLN A 97 -15.67 1.58 -17.94
CA GLN A 97 -16.15 2.07 -19.23
C GLN A 97 -15.38 1.48 -20.43
N THR A 98 -14.30 0.74 -20.18
CA THR A 98 -13.38 0.26 -21.24
C THR A 98 -13.81 -1.07 -21.87
N GLY A 99 -14.56 -1.89 -21.13
CA GLY A 99 -14.98 -3.23 -21.59
C GLY A 99 -13.89 -4.30 -21.52
N PHE A 100 -12.68 -3.99 -21.02
CA PHE A 100 -11.60 -4.97 -20.91
C PHE A 100 -11.88 -6.04 -19.84
N ASP A 101 -11.29 -7.22 -20.04
CA ASP A 101 -11.24 -8.27 -19.02
C ASP A 101 -10.59 -7.70 -17.74
N LYS A 102 -11.24 -7.92 -16.60
CA LYS A 102 -10.75 -7.49 -15.29
C LYS A 102 -9.38 -8.09 -14.96
N LYS A 103 -9.09 -9.31 -15.41
CA LYS A 103 -7.77 -9.93 -15.25
C LYS A 103 -6.70 -9.17 -16.03
N LEU A 104 -6.96 -8.80 -17.28
CA LEU A 104 -6.04 -7.97 -18.07
C LEU A 104 -5.74 -6.64 -17.36
N ILE A 105 -6.77 -5.99 -16.82
CA ILE A 105 -6.60 -4.75 -16.04
C ILE A 105 -5.68 -4.97 -14.84
N GLU A 106 -5.86 -6.05 -14.08
CA GLU A 106 -5.00 -6.34 -12.93
C GLU A 106 -3.57 -6.73 -13.34
N LEU A 107 -3.36 -7.44 -14.46
CA LEU A 107 -2.02 -7.72 -14.99
C LEU A 107 -1.26 -6.44 -15.36
N ILE A 108 -1.93 -5.50 -16.05
CA ILE A 108 -1.38 -4.17 -16.36
C ILE A 108 -0.94 -3.47 -15.07
N LYS A 109 -1.82 -3.47 -14.06
CA LYS A 109 -1.55 -2.81 -12.78
C LYS A 109 -0.38 -3.43 -12.03
N ILE A 110 -0.33 -4.76 -11.97
CA ILE A 110 0.76 -5.48 -11.32
C ILE A 110 2.07 -5.20 -12.06
N ARG A 111 2.10 -5.29 -13.40
CA ARG A 111 3.32 -5.11 -14.19
C ARG A 111 3.88 -3.70 -14.05
N ALA A 112 3.05 -2.66 -14.17
CA ALA A 112 3.46 -1.28 -13.94
C ALA A 112 4.00 -1.09 -12.51
N SER A 113 3.33 -1.70 -11.52
CA SER A 113 3.75 -1.63 -10.12
C SER A 113 5.08 -2.34 -9.84
N GLN A 114 5.37 -3.45 -10.53
CA GLN A 114 6.66 -4.14 -10.48
C GLN A 114 7.78 -3.25 -11.01
N ILE A 115 7.58 -2.60 -12.18
CA ILE A 115 8.58 -1.69 -12.77
C ILE A 115 8.85 -0.50 -11.84
N ASN A 116 7.79 0.07 -11.27
CA ASN A 116 7.91 1.20 -10.33
C ASN A 116 8.37 0.78 -8.92
N ASN A 117 8.51 -0.51 -8.62
CA ASN A 117 8.82 -1.05 -7.29
C ASN A 117 7.82 -0.65 -6.19
N CYS A 118 6.53 -0.57 -6.52
CA CYS A 118 5.49 -0.20 -5.56
C CYS A 118 4.94 -1.43 -4.81
N ALA A 119 5.61 -1.86 -3.73
CA ALA A 119 5.24 -3.05 -2.96
C ALA A 119 3.77 -3.07 -2.47
N PHE A 120 3.25 -1.92 -2.04
CA PHE A 120 1.84 -1.78 -1.65
C PHE A 120 0.86 -2.15 -2.78
N CYS A 121 1.10 -1.61 -3.99
CA CYS A 121 0.26 -1.87 -5.15
C CYS A 121 0.43 -3.30 -5.66
N ILE A 122 1.65 -3.86 -5.63
CA ILE A 122 1.88 -5.27 -5.97
C ILE A 122 1.08 -6.19 -5.04
N ASN A 123 1.12 -5.95 -3.73
CA ASN A 123 0.34 -6.74 -2.76
C ASN A 123 -1.17 -6.65 -3.04
N MET A 124 -1.69 -5.44 -3.20
CA MET A 124 -3.12 -5.21 -3.46
C MET A 124 -3.58 -5.87 -4.76
N HIS A 125 -2.92 -5.59 -5.88
CA HIS A 125 -3.38 -6.04 -7.20
C HIS A 125 -3.17 -7.55 -7.41
N THR A 126 -2.15 -8.16 -6.80
CA THR A 126 -2.03 -9.63 -6.83
C THR A 126 -3.12 -10.32 -5.99
N LYS A 127 -3.54 -9.74 -4.85
CA LYS A 127 -4.70 -10.24 -4.09
C LYS A 127 -5.99 -10.12 -4.91
N ASP A 128 -6.19 -9.01 -5.61
CA ASP A 128 -7.39 -8.79 -6.43
C ASP A 128 -7.40 -9.67 -7.70
N ALA A 129 -6.27 -9.85 -8.37
CA ALA A 129 -6.14 -10.77 -9.49
C ALA A 129 -6.49 -12.22 -9.10
N ARG A 130 -6.02 -12.69 -7.92
CA ARG A 130 -6.39 -14.01 -7.39
C ARG A 130 -7.90 -14.17 -7.18
N LYS A 131 -8.58 -13.13 -6.67
CA LYS A 131 -10.05 -13.15 -6.51
C LYS A 131 -10.78 -13.27 -7.85
N LEU A 132 -10.16 -12.79 -8.94
CA LEU A 132 -10.67 -12.90 -10.31
C LEU A 132 -10.31 -14.24 -10.99
N GLY A 133 -9.61 -15.14 -10.28
CA GLY A 133 -9.22 -16.46 -10.81
C GLY A 133 -7.92 -16.45 -11.61
N GLU A 134 -7.09 -15.43 -11.47
CA GLU A 134 -5.73 -15.44 -12.05
C GLU A 134 -4.86 -16.52 -11.37
N THR A 135 -3.90 -17.08 -12.11
CA THR A 135 -3.11 -18.22 -11.61
C THR A 135 -1.79 -17.76 -11.00
N GLU A 136 -1.29 -18.48 -9.97
CA GLU A 136 0.03 -18.20 -9.39
C GLU A 136 1.14 -18.29 -10.43
N GLN A 137 1.04 -19.24 -11.38
CA GLN A 137 2.00 -19.40 -12.46
C GLN A 137 2.12 -18.12 -13.30
N ARG A 138 0.98 -17.55 -13.71
CA ARG A 138 0.97 -16.28 -14.45
C ARG A 138 1.49 -15.15 -13.57
N LEU A 139 0.95 -14.98 -12.36
CA LEU A 139 1.40 -13.91 -11.44
C LEU A 139 2.91 -13.90 -11.17
N TYR A 140 3.52 -15.07 -10.96
CA TYR A 140 4.96 -15.19 -10.73
C TYR A 140 5.80 -14.94 -11.99
N CYS A 141 5.32 -15.38 -13.15
CA CYS A 141 6.03 -15.19 -14.43
C CYS A 141 5.78 -13.82 -15.08
N LEU A 142 4.91 -12.98 -14.51
CA LEU A 142 4.53 -11.69 -15.11
C LEU A 142 5.72 -10.74 -15.31
N SER A 143 6.74 -10.76 -14.45
CA SER A 143 7.93 -9.94 -14.64
C SER A 143 8.81 -10.40 -15.81
N ALA A 144 8.61 -11.62 -16.30
CA ALA A 144 9.31 -12.26 -17.41
C ALA A 144 8.32 -12.72 -18.49
N TRP A 145 7.21 -12.00 -18.67
CA TRP A 145 6.08 -12.42 -19.52
C TRP A 145 6.48 -12.73 -20.96
N HIS A 146 7.49 -12.03 -21.50
CA HIS A 146 7.99 -12.18 -22.87
C HIS A 146 8.64 -13.55 -23.14
N GLU A 147 9.14 -14.22 -22.09
CA GLU A 147 9.76 -15.56 -22.18
C GLU A 147 8.77 -16.70 -21.95
N THR A 148 7.47 -16.42 -21.94
CA THR A 148 6.44 -17.43 -21.61
C THR A 148 5.27 -17.42 -22.59
N ASP A 149 4.66 -18.59 -22.77
CA ASP A 149 3.46 -18.78 -23.60
C ASP A 149 2.16 -18.76 -22.78
N PHE A 150 2.22 -18.29 -21.53
CA PHE A 150 1.05 -18.26 -20.65
C PHE A 150 0.08 -17.14 -21.00
N TYR A 151 0.54 -16.12 -21.71
CA TYR A 151 -0.21 -14.91 -22.08
C TYR A 151 -0.61 -14.95 -23.55
N SER A 152 -1.83 -14.49 -23.85
CA SER A 152 -2.28 -14.35 -25.23
C SER A 152 -1.50 -13.23 -25.93
N GLU A 153 -1.51 -13.21 -27.27
CA GLU A 153 -0.85 -12.13 -28.03
C GLU A 153 -1.48 -10.76 -27.75
N GLU A 154 -2.78 -10.71 -27.49
CA GLU A 154 -3.48 -9.51 -27.01
C GLU A 154 -2.95 -9.04 -25.65
N GLU A 155 -2.81 -9.94 -24.68
CA GLU A 155 -2.25 -9.63 -23.36
C GLU A 155 -0.79 -9.17 -23.46
N LYS A 156 0.03 -9.84 -24.28
CA LYS A 156 1.43 -9.47 -24.53
C LYS A 156 1.53 -8.08 -25.13
N ALA A 157 0.68 -7.71 -26.08
CA ALA A 157 0.66 -6.37 -26.66
C ALA A 157 0.30 -5.30 -25.61
N ALA A 158 -0.69 -5.56 -24.76
CA ALA A 158 -1.04 -4.65 -23.67
C ALA A 158 0.08 -4.54 -22.60
N LEU A 159 0.76 -5.64 -22.29
CA LEU A 159 1.90 -5.65 -21.37
C LEU A 159 3.08 -4.86 -21.94
N GLU A 160 3.38 -5.00 -23.23
CA GLU A 160 4.43 -4.24 -23.91
C GLU A 160 4.14 -2.73 -23.89
N LEU A 161 2.90 -2.32 -24.16
CA LEU A 161 2.47 -0.93 -23.99
C LEU A 161 2.61 -0.46 -22.54
N THR A 162 2.26 -1.33 -21.59
CA THR A 162 2.39 -1.04 -20.15
C THR A 162 3.83 -0.74 -19.78
N GLU A 163 4.80 -1.51 -20.28
CA GLU A 163 6.22 -1.26 -20.04
C GLU A 163 6.68 0.06 -20.67
N ALA A 164 6.33 0.29 -21.94
CA ALA A 164 6.71 1.49 -22.69
C ALA A 164 6.17 2.78 -22.05
N VAL A 165 4.88 2.80 -21.68
CA VAL A 165 4.25 3.97 -21.03
C VAL A 165 4.74 4.14 -19.60
N THR A 166 5.03 3.06 -18.87
CA THR A 166 5.58 3.17 -17.50
C THR A 166 7.00 3.74 -17.52
N MET A 167 7.83 3.31 -18.49
CA MET A 167 9.20 3.79 -18.69
C MET A 167 9.30 4.91 -19.72
N ILE A 168 8.27 5.74 -19.84
CA ILE A 168 8.13 6.75 -20.91
C ILE A 168 9.36 7.69 -21.03
N SER A 169 10.04 7.98 -19.92
CA SER A 169 11.23 8.84 -19.88
C SER A 169 12.45 8.23 -20.57
N SER A 170 12.49 6.91 -20.75
CA SER A 170 13.63 6.22 -21.36
C SER A 170 13.56 6.28 -22.88
N ASN A 171 12.47 5.77 -23.47
CA ASN A 171 12.36 5.59 -24.92
C ASN A 171 11.01 6.05 -25.51
N GLY A 172 10.09 6.57 -24.69
CA GLY A 172 8.71 6.85 -25.14
C GLY A 172 7.96 5.59 -25.55
N VAL A 173 6.92 5.77 -26.39
CA VAL A 173 6.23 4.68 -27.09
C VAL A 173 6.64 4.75 -28.56
N SER A 174 7.29 3.70 -29.06
CA SER A 174 7.71 3.64 -30.46
C SER A 174 6.54 3.32 -31.39
N ASP A 175 6.69 3.68 -32.68
CA ASP A 175 5.71 3.32 -33.71
C ASP A 175 5.51 1.80 -33.80
N GLN A 176 6.58 1.01 -33.59
CA GLN A 176 6.49 -0.45 -33.57
C GLN A 176 5.59 -0.96 -32.43
N VAL A 177 5.70 -0.39 -31.22
CA VAL A 177 4.82 -0.75 -30.09
C VAL A 177 3.39 -0.35 -30.41
N TYR A 178 3.18 0.86 -30.95
CA TYR A 178 1.86 1.31 -31.37
C TYR A 178 1.22 0.36 -32.40
N GLU A 179 1.93 0.04 -33.48
CA GLU A 179 1.46 -0.86 -34.53
C GLU A 179 1.13 -2.25 -33.99
N LYS A 180 1.98 -2.81 -33.12
CA LYS A 180 1.73 -4.12 -32.50
C LYS A 180 0.47 -4.12 -31.64
N VAL A 181 0.25 -3.09 -30.82
CA VAL A 181 -0.98 -2.95 -30.03
C VAL A 181 -2.20 -2.82 -30.94
N ARG A 182 -2.08 -2.05 -32.02
CA ARG A 182 -3.17 -1.81 -32.97
C ARG A 182 -3.60 -3.04 -33.78
N GLN A 183 -2.81 -4.12 -33.79
CA GLN A 183 -3.23 -5.42 -34.34
C GLN A 183 -4.32 -6.09 -33.50
N HIS A 184 -4.42 -5.76 -32.21
CA HIS A 184 -5.34 -6.41 -31.27
C HIS A 184 -6.40 -5.46 -30.71
N PHE A 185 -6.08 -4.18 -30.57
CA PHE A 185 -6.93 -3.17 -29.93
C PHE A 185 -7.20 -2.02 -30.89
N ASP A 186 -8.46 -1.60 -31.04
CA ASP A 186 -8.83 -0.42 -31.83
C ASP A 186 -8.25 0.89 -31.25
N GLU A 187 -8.43 2.02 -31.94
CA GLU A 187 -7.87 3.31 -31.48
C GLU A 187 -8.44 3.75 -30.13
N LYS A 188 -9.73 3.47 -29.88
CA LYS A 188 -10.35 3.78 -28.60
C LYS A 188 -9.75 2.90 -27.50
N GLN A 189 -9.66 1.60 -27.74
CA GLN A 189 -9.07 0.64 -26.82
C GLN A 189 -7.59 0.96 -26.54
N TYR A 190 -6.82 1.42 -27.53
CA TYR A 190 -5.45 1.90 -27.32
C TYR A 190 -5.42 3.05 -26.31
N ILE A 191 -6.27 4.07 -26.49
CA ILE A 191 -6.36 5.19 -25.55
C ILE A 191 -6.87 4.74 -24.18
N ASP A 192 -7.82 3.81 -24.14
CA ASP A 192 -8.32 3.24 -22.89
C ASP A 192 -7.19 2.53 -22.13
N LEU A 193 -6.35 1.73 -22.80
CA LEU A 193 -5.16 1.09 -22.22
C LEU A 193 -4.19 2.13 -21.66
N VAL A 194 -3.88 3.18 -22.44
CA VAL A 194 -3.02 4.28 -21.97
C VAL A 194 -3.60 4.92 -20.71
N GLY A 195 -4.92 5.16 -20.66
CA GLY A 195 -5.62 5.67 -19.48
C GLY A 195 -5.44 4.78 -18.25
N LEU A 196 -5.61 3.47 -18.41
CA LEU A 196 -5.36 2.50 -17.33
C LEU A 196 -3.92 2.52 -16.83
N ILE A 197 -2.95 2.57 -17.74
CA ILE A 197 -1.52 2.58 -17.39
C ILE A 197 -1.15 3.88 -16.67
N ILE A 198 -1.66 5.03 -17.12
CA ILE A 198 -1.49 6.32 -16.43
C ILE A 198 -2.05 6.25 -15.01
N THR A 199 -3.24 5.66 -14.86
CA THR A 199 -3.94 5.55 -13.57
C THR A 199 -3.09 4.81 -12.54
N ILE A 200 -2.58 3.62 -12.87
CA ILE A 200 -1.72 2.87 -11.95
C ILE A 200 -0.39 3.59 -11.68
N ASN A 201 0.16 4.27 -12.69
CA ASN A 201 1.37 5.07 -12.53
C ASN A 201 1.17 6.24 -11.55
N CYS A 202 -0.03 6.84 -11.51
CA CYS A 202 -0.40 7.83 -10.49
C CYS A 202 -0.44 7.20 -9.08
N TRP A 203 -1.10 6.06 -8.93
CA TRP A 203 -1.17 5.34 -7.65
C TRP A 203 0.21 4.91 -7.13
N ASN A 204 1.05 4.37 -8.01
CA ASN A 204 2.42 3.98 -7.65
C ASN A 204 3.21 5.18 -7.14
N ARG A 205 3.16 6.32 -7.83
CA ARG A 205 3.86 7.54 -7.42
C ARG A 205 3.38 8.05 -6.07
N LEU A 206 2.06 8.10 -5.85
CA LEU A 206 1.48 8.52 -4.58
C LEU A 206 1.91 7.59 -3.44
N SER A 207 1.82 6.28 -3.67
CA SER A 207 2.15 5.25 -2.69
C SER A 207 3.64 5.24 -2.31
N ILE A 208 4.54 5.27 -3.29
CA ILE A 208 5.99 5.29 -3.07
C ILE A 208 6.43 6.59 -2.42
N ALA A 209 5.95 7.73 -2.92
CA ALA A 209 6.26 9.04 -2.34
C ALA A 209 5.75 9.17 -0.91
N ASN A 210 4.72 8.41 -0.53
CA ASN A 210 4.19 8.39 0.83
C ASN A 210 4.70 7.23 1.70
N ASN A 211 5.55 6.33 1.19
CA ASN A 211 6.00 5.15 1.92
C ASN A 211 4.85 4.30 2.48
N ASN A 212 3.81 4.07 1.66
CA ASN A 212 2.76 3.13 2.04
C ASN A 212 3.35 1.72 2.12
N VAL A 213 3.14 1.05 3.26
CA VAL A 213 3.61 -0.32 3.49
C VAL A 213 2.46 -1.31 3.23
N PRO A 214 2.72 -2.45 2.55
CA PRO A 214 1.71 -3.48 2.36
C PRO A 214 1.30 -4.11 3.69
N GLU A 215 0.00 -4.45 3.81
CA GLU A 215 -0.55 -5.31 4.86
C GLU A 215 -0.28 -6.80 4.62
#